data_AF-A0AAP5TBJ4-F1
#
_entry.id   AF-A0AAP5TBJ4-F1
#
_cell.length_a   1.000
_cell.length_b   1.000
_cell.length_c   1.000
_cell.angle_alpha   90.00
_cell.angle_beta   90.00
_cell.angle_gamma   90.00
#
_symmetry.space_group_name_H-M   'P 1'
#
loop_
_entity.id
_entity.type
_entity.pdbx_description
1 polymer ?
#
loop_
_entity_poly.entity_id
_entity_poly.type
_entity_poly.pdbx_seq_one_letter_code
_entity_poly.pdbx_strand_id
1 'polypeptide(L)'
;MDKQQKIKGDLNIFRTRLGMLENTDEKRRALEVTNDFLDAISKHDVSDFVLNAEGRRFIKEITILRGVTTHKIKLDTQSVALLEEIRDLIPAAYNEVNTIFMPWG
;
A
#
# COMPACT_ATOMS: atom_id res chain seq x y z
N MET A 1 3.12 16.05 13.46
CA MET A 1 3.61 14.68 13.25
C MET A 1 4.11 14.60 11.83
N ASP A 2 5.33 14.11 11.62
CA ASP A 2 5.87 13.91 10.28
C ASP A 2 4.97 12.94 9.51
N LYS A 3 4.52 13.32 8.30
CA LYS A 3 3.61 12.53 7.47
C LYS A 3 4.19 11.14 7.20
N GLN A 4 5.52 11.03 7.09
CA GLN A 4 6.21 9.75 6.90
C GLN A 4 6.15 8.87 8.15
N GLN A 5 6.28 9.45 9.35
CA GLN A 5 6.17 8.69 10.61
C GLN A 5 4.75 8.13 10.82
N LYS A 6 3.72 8.88 10.46
CA LYS A 6 2.33 8.39 10.50
C LYS A 6 2.15 7.20 9.57
N ILE A 7 2.55 7.35 8.31
CA ILE A 7 2.42 6.31 7.28
C ILE A 7 3.20 5.04 7.67
N LYS A 8 4.38 5.19 8.26
CA LYS A 8 5.16 4.07 8.81
C LYS A 8 4.42 3.33 9.93
N GLY A 9 3.75 4.06 10.83
CA GLY A 9 2.94 3.48 11.89
C GLY A 9 1.76 2.68 11.33
N ASP A 10 1.02 3.29 10.41
CA ASP A 10 -0.16 2.70 9.79
C ASP A 10 0.19 1.49 8.91
N LEU A 11 1.31 1.53 8.17
CA LEU A 11 1.84 0.41 7.40
C LEU A 11 2.23 -0.79 8.26
N ASN A 12 2.77 -0.57 9.47
CA ASN A 12 3.09 -1.66 10.38
C ASN A 12 1.83 -2.38 10.91
N ILE A 13 0.77 -1.61 11.18
CA ILE A 13 -0.54 -2.17 11.56
C ILE A 13 -1.11 -2.97 10.38
N PHE A 14 -1.06 -2.40 9.18
CA PHE A 14 -1.53 -3.06 7.96
C PHE A 14 -0.77 -4.36 7.66
N ARG A 15 0.56 -4.36 7.75
CA ARG A 15 1.40 -5.58 7.61
C ARG A 15 0.96 -6.68 8.58
N THR A 16 0.69 -6.32 9.82
CA THR A 16 0.24 -7.28 10.85
C THR A 16 -1.09 -7.91 10.46
N ARG A 17 -2.03 -7.11 9.94
CA ARG A 17 -3.33 -7.59 9.44
C ARG A 17 -3.17 -8.50 8.23
N LEU A 18 -2.31 -8.14 7.27
CA LEU A 18 -1.99 -9.01 6.13
C LEU A 18 -1.42 -10.36 6.60
N GLY A 19 -0.60 -10.36 7.65
CA GLY A 19 -0.02 -11.56 8.25
C GLY A 19 -1.07 -12.57 8.75
N MET A 20 -2.26 -12.09 9.15
CA MET A 20 -3.36 -12.91 9.67
C MET A 20 -4.23 -13.55 8.59
N LEU A 21 -4.05 -13.18 7.31
CA LEU A 21 -4.79 -13.76 6.21
C LEU A 21 -4.32 -15.19 5.90
N GLU A 22 -5.17 -15.96 5.23
CA GLU A 22 -4.81 -17.28 4.71
C GLU A 22 -3.58 -17.21 3.80
N ASN A 23 -2.77 -18.26 3.82
CA ASN A 23 -1.50 -18.25 3.10
C ASN A 23 -1.72 -18.51 1.60
N THR A 24 -1.76 -17.43 0.83
CA THR A 24 -1.88 -17.45 -0.63
C THR A 24 -0.68 -16.76 -1.29
N ASP A 25 -0.46 -17.02 -2.57
CA ASP A 25 0.59 -16.33 -3.34
C ASP A 25 0.34 -14.81 -3.41
N GLU A 26 -0.92 -14.38 -3.49
CA GLU A 26 -1.29 -12.98 -3.43
C GLU A 26 -0.95 -12.33 -2.08
N LYS A 27 -1.22 -13.02 -0.96
CA LYS A 27 -0.83 -12.54 0.37
C LYS A 27 0.69 -12.39 0.44
N ARG A 28 1.44 -13.37 -0.05
CA ARG A 28 2.90 -13.33 -0.04
C ARG A 28 3.42 -12.11 -0.81
N ARG A 29 2.94 -11.89 -2.04
CA ARG A 29 3.27 -10.69 -2.83
C ARG A 29 2.91 -9.40 -2.10
N ALA A 30 1.72 -9.33 -1.51
CA ALA A 30 1.27 -8.16 -0.75
C ALA A 30 2.15 -7.87 0.47
N LEU A 31 2.57 -8.91 1.21
CA LEU A 31 3.49 -8.77 2.33
C LEU A 31 4.89 -8.32 1.89
N GLU A 32 5.41 -8.89 0.79
CA GLU A 32 6.69 -8.49 0.21
C GLU A 32 6.69 -7.00 -0.13
N VAL A 33 5.73 -6.53 -0.92
CA VAL A 33 5.69 -5.10 -1.30
C VAL A 33 5.39 -4.17 -0.12
N THR A 34 4.67 -4.65 0.91
CA THR A 34 4.46 -3.88 2.14
C THR A 34 5.77 -3.71 2.91
N ASN A 35 6.59 -4.77 2.98
CA ASN A 35 7.89 -4.72 3.61
C ASN A 35 8.90 -3.87 2.82
N ASP A 36 8.92 -4.00 1.49
CA ASP A 36 9.75 -3.18 0.60
C ASP A 36 9.46 -1.69 0.82
N PHE A 37 8.17 -1.33 0.90
CA PHE A 37 7.76 0.05 1.13
C PHE A 37 8.06 0.54 2.56
N LEU A 38 7.90 -0.33 3.57
CA LEU A 38 8.30 -0.03 4.96
C LEU A 38 9.82 0.21 5.08
N ASP A 39 10.64 -0.54 4.36
CA ASP A 39 12.09 -0.34 4.33
C ASP A 39 12.45 0.98 3.64
N ALA A 40 11.81 1.26 2.50
CA ALA A 40 12.00 2.51 1.76
C ALA A 40 11.68 3.74 2.62
N ILE A 41 10.52 3.78 3.27
CA ILE A 41 10.10 4.91 4.12
C ILE A 41 10.85 4.98 5.46
N SER A 42 11.59 3.94 5.83
CA SER A 42 12.42 3.94 7.05
C SER A 42 13.81 4.54 6.83
N LYS A 43 14.24 4.73 5.59
CA LYS A 43 15.54 5.33 5.24
C LYS A 43 15.44 6.85 5.35
N HIS A 44 16.41 7.45 6.05
CA HIS A 44 16.44 8.88 6.31
C HIS A 44 16.58 9.72 5.03
N ASP A 45 17.32 9.23 4.04
CA ASP A 45 17.63 9.94 2.79
C ASP A 45 17.05 9.24 1.55
N VAL A 46 15.89 8.58 1.69
CA VAL A 46 15.21 7.99 0.53
C VAL A 46 14.72 9.10 -0.41
N SER A 47 14.96 8.93 -1.72
CA SER A 47 14.47 9.89 -2.69
C SER A 47 12.96 9.72 -2.92
N ASP A 48 12.28 10.83 -3.22
CA ASP A 48 10.86 10.83 -3.57
C ASP A 48 10.57 9.89 -4.76
N PHE A 49 11.51 9.74 -5.69
CA PHE A 49 11.39 8.80 -6.82
C PHE A 49 11.24 7.35 -6.35
N VAL A 50 12.07 6.92 -5.38
CA VAL A 50 12.03 5.56 -4.83
C VAL A 50 10.75 5.35 -4.03
N LEU A 51 10.36 6.32 -3.18
CA LEU A 51 9.10 6.27 -2.44
C LEU A 51 7.89 6.16 -3.37
N ASN A 52 7.90 6.88 -4.50
CA ASN A 52 6.83 6.82 -5.49
C ASN A 52 6.77 5.46 -6.20
N ALA A 53 7.91 4.90 -6.57
CA ALA A 53 7.97 3.59 -7.24
C ALA A 53 7.43 2.48 -6.31
N GLU A 54 7.91 2.45 -5.07
CA GLU A 54 7.47 1.45 -4.07
C GLU A 54 6.01 1.66 -3.66
N GLY A 55 5.58 2.91 -3.44
CA GLY A 55 4.19 3.24 -3.13
C GLY A 55 3.20 2.81 -4.22
N ARG A 56 3.57 2.98 -5.50
CA ARG A 56 2.75 2.47 -6.62
C ARG A 56 2.68 0.96 -6.64
N ARG A 57 3.82 0.28 -6.45
CA ARG A 57 3.90 -1.18 -6.44
C ARG A 57 3.05 -1.75 -5.31
N PHE A 58 3.12 -1.13 -4.14
CA PHE A 58 2.25 -1.42 -3.00
C PHE A 58 0.76 -1.29 -3.37
N ILE A 59 0.31 -0.13 -3.85
CA ILE A 59 -1.10 0.10 -4.21
C ILE A 59 -1.60 -0.95 -5.22
N LYS A 60 -0.77 -1.29 -6.21
CA LYS A 60 -1.11 -2.26 -7.25
C LYS A 60 -1.37 -3.65 -6.67
N GLU A 61 -0.44 -4.20 -5.89
CA GLU A 61 -0.61 -5.56 -5.34
C GLU A 61 -1.75 -5.62 -4.31
N ILE A 62 -1.95 -4.56 -3.50
CA ILE A 62 -3.09 -4.50 -2.59
C ILE A 62 -4.41 -4.45 -3.37
N THR A 63 -4.46 -3.75 -4.51
CA THR A 63 -5.64 -3.72 -5.38
C THR A 63 -5.93 -5.11 -5.99
N ILE A 64 -4.89 -5.85 -6.39
CA ILE A 64 -5.04 -7.24 -6.88
C ILE A 64 -5.64 -8.13 -5.79
N LEU A 65 -5.14 -8.01 -4.56
CA LEU A 65 -5.63 -8.75 -3.39
C LEU A 65 -7.09 -8.38 -3.02
N ARG A 66 -7.56 -7.19 -3.40
CA ARG A 66 -8.98 -6.77 -3.23
C ARG A 66 -9.90 -7.23 -4.38
N GLY A 67 -9.43 -7.15 -5.62
CA GLY A 67 -10.31 -7.11 -6.79
C GLY A 67 -10.59 -8.45 -7.46
N VAL A 68 -9.59 -9.33 -7.57
CA VAL A 68 -9.59 -10.36 -8.63
C VAL A 68 -9.60 -11.80 -8.11
N THR A 69 -9.25 -12.05 -6.85
CA THR A 69 -9.06 -13.43 -6.36
C THR A 69 -10.14 -13.90 -5.39
N THR A 70 -10.20 -15.21 -5.18
CA THR A 70 -11.11 -15.92 -4.27
C THR A 70 -10.99 -15.52 -2.80
N HIS A 71 -9.95 -14.77 -2.43
CA HIS A 71 -9.65 -14.36 -1.05
C HIS A 71 -9.72 -12.83 -0.93
N LYS A 72 -10.87 -12.26 -1.30
CA LYS A 72 -11.10 -10.80 -1.22
C LYS A 72 -10.90 -10.32 0.21
N ILE A 73 -9.84 -9.54 0.41
CA ILE A 73 -9.65 -8.86 1.69
C ILE A 73 -10.61 -7.69 1.77
N LYS A 74 -11.42 -7.63 2.82
CA LYS A 74 -12.15 -6.42 3.17
C LYS A 74 -11.19 -5.52 3.93
N LEU A 75 -10.82 -4.41 3.31
CA LEU A 75 -10.09 -3.36 4.01
C LEU A 75 -11.03 -2.62 4.93
N ASP A 76 -10.63 -2.47 6.19
CA ASP A 76 -11.30 -1.54 7.09
C ASP A 76 -11.00 -0.08 6.70
N THR A 77 -11.78 0.84 7.25
CA THR A 77 -11.67 2.27 6.98
C THR A 77 -10.26 2.82 7.20
N GLN A 78 -9.51 2.28 8.18
CA GLN A 78 -8.13 2.70 8.46
C GLN A 78 -7.18 2.28 7.34
N SER A 79 -7.33 1.05 6.83
CA SER A 79 -6.50 0.53 5.74
C SER A 79 -6.81 1.24 4.41
N VAL A 80 -8.07 1.67 4.21
CA VAL A 80 -8.45 2.52 3.08
C VAL A 80 -7.82 3.90 3.18
N ALA A 81 -7.93 4.56 4.35
CA ALA A 81 -7.32 5.86 4.57
C ALA A 81 -5.79 5.83 4.37
N LEU A 82 -5.12 4.75 4.80
CA LEU A 82 -3.69 4.54 4.54
C LEU A 82 -3.37 4.51 3.04
N LEU A 83 -4.17 3.81 2.23
CA LEU A 83 -3.96 3.76 0.78
C LEU A 83 -4.12 5.14 0.14
N GLU A 84 -5.09 5.93 0.60
CA GLU A 84 -5.28 7.30 0.14
C GLU A 84 -4.10 8.20 0.53
N GLU A 85 -3.61 8.10 1.76
CA GLU A 85 -2.45 8.87 2.21
C GLU A 85 -1.17 8.53 1.43
N ILE A 86 -0.97 7.26 1.09
CA ILE A 86 0.14 6.80 0.24
C ILE A 86 -0.06 7.29 -1.20
N ARG A 87 -1.29 7.27 -1.71
CA ARG A 87 -1.60 7.82 -3.04
C ARG A 87 -1.32 9.33 -3.10
N ASP A 88 -1.61 10.05 -2.04
CA ASP A 88 -1.36 11.49 -1.93
C ASP A 88 0.11 11.84 -1.73
N LEU A 89 0.96 10.86 -1.43
CA LEU A 89 2.42 11.03 -1.53
C LEU A 89 2.91 10.94 -2.98
N ILE A 90 2.16 10.27 -3.86
CA ILE A 90 2.52 10.10 -5.26
C ILE A 90 2.06 11.35 -6.04
N PRO A 91 2.97 12.12 -6.66
CA PRO A 91 2.59 13.33 -7.38
C PRO A 91 1.54 13.04 -8.46
N ALA A 92 0.55 13.92 -8.62
CA ALA A 92 -0.56 13.70 -9.55
C ALA A 92 -0.13 13.46 -11.00
N ALA A 93 1.00 14.06 -11.44
CA ALA A 93 1.61 13.84 -12.76
C ALA A 93 2.03 12.38 -13.02
N TYR A 94 2.20 11.60 -11.95
CA TYR A 94 2.53 10.19 -11.98
C TYR A 94 1.27 9.30 -11.83
N ASN A 95 0.12 9.84 -11.42
CA ASN A 95 -1.12 9.06 -11.26
C ASN A 95 -1.80 8.65 -12.58
N GLU A 96 -1.26 9.01 -13.75
CA GLU A 96 -1.83 8.65 -15.08
C GLU A 96 -1.99 7.13 -15.32
N VAL A 97 -1.31 6.28 -14.55
CA VAL A 97 -1.41 4.81 -14.66
C VAL A 97 -2.46 4.21 -13.72
N ASN A 98 -3.00 4.98 -12.77
CA ASN A 98 -3.92 4.49 -11.74
C ASN A 98 -5.34 5.06 -11.85
N THR A 99 -5.84 5.29 -13.05
CA THR A 99 -7.30 5.26 -13.30
C THR A 99 -7.79 3.80 -13.24
N ILE A 100 -7.47 3.09 -12.16
CA ILE A 100 -8.20 1.89 -11.76
C ILE A 100 -9.47 2.46 -11.14
N PHE A 101 -10.57 2.37 -11.89
CA PHE A 101 -11.92 2.64 -11.42
C PHE A 101 -12.13 1.86 -10.12
N MET A 102 -12.02 2.52 -8.96
CA MET A 102 -12.51 1.98 -7.70
C MET A 102 -13.98 2.41 -7.61
N PRO A 103 -14.95 1.50 -7.82
CA PRO A 103 -16.33 1.83 -7.50
C PRO A 103 -16.40 1.91 -5.97
N TRP A 104 -16.40 3.13 -5.47
CA TRP A 104 -16.76 3.43 -4.09
C TRP A 104 -18.26 3.11 -3.94
N GLY A 105 -18.56 1.89 -3.52
CA GLY A 105 -19.88 1.46 -3.08
C GLY A 105 -19.96 1.53 -1.56
#